data_AF-A0A0P1IAR6-F1
#
_entry.id   AF-A0A0P1IAR6-F1
#
_cell.length_a   1.000
_cell.length_b   1.000
_cell.length_c   1.000
_cell.angle_alpha   90.00
_cell.angle_beta   90.00
_cell.angle_gamma   90.00
#
_symmetry.space_group_name_H-M   'P 1'
#
loop_
_entity.id
_entity.type
_entity.pdbx_description
1 polymer ?
#
loop_
_entity_poly.entity_id
_entity_poly.type
_entity_poly.pdbx_seq_one_letter_code
_entity_poly.pdbx_strand_id
1 'polypeptide(L)'
;MTLHVAKAARGCKRVLHNFFASMSDNRPLRIVCPGNLVHFPLAKVLAFGKDACVPPVGSDIPEGTATFQTGEHMILSLARRCAIAALLLGTVALAPIRAGAAEVLVFAAASLKTALDEIAPSFEQQSGHQVTVSYAASSVLARQIQLGAPASVFISANVDWMDVLQDQGLIDVASRVDLLSNGLVLVGGVDQAQIGQMRPDTDLIEMLGSGHLAMALVDAVPAGIYGKEALQNLGLWEGVQTRIAQTDNVRAALALVAAGAAPLGIVYRSDAKVEDRVQVVASFPSELHPPIIYPAAVTTSAPPEAQAFLNHLQSDAAQFIFTEQGFALPGS
;
A
#
# COMPACT_ATOMS: atom_id res chain seq x y z
N MET A 1 52.51 29.62 31.51
CA MET A 1 51.38 30.50 31.88
C MET A 1 50.10 29.73 31.60
N THR A 2 49.46 29.23 32.66
CA THR A 2 48.25 28.40 32.61
C THR A 2 47.06 29.23 32.15
N LEU A 3 46.23 28.73 31.23
CA LEU A 3 44.81 29.07 31.24
C LEU A 3 43.96 27.91 30.70
N HIS A 4 43.05 27.46 31.57
CA HIS A 4 41.90 26.60 31.30
C HIS A 4 40.84 27.31 30.41
N VAL A 5 39.91 26.52 29.87
CA VAL A 5 38.46 26.75 29.55
C VAL A 5 38.16 26.04 28.21
N ALA A 6 37.71 24.78 28.19
CA ALA A 6 36.38 24.23 28.50
C ALA A 6 35.26 24.52 27.45
N LYS A 7 34.73 23.42 26.89
CA LYS A 7 33.29 23.11 26.66
C LYS A 7 32.62 23.49 25.32
N ALA A 8 32.41 22.47 24.47
CA ALA A 8 31.19 22.24 23.66
C ALA A 8 31.10 20.74 23.32
N ALA A 9 30.40 19.93 24.12
CA ALA A 9 29.05 19.40 23.82
C ALA A 9 29.07 18.33 22.70
N ARG A 10 29.14 17.04 23.08
CA ARG A 10 28.00 16.09 23.10
C ARG A 10 27.33 15.88 21.73
N GLY A 11 27.57 14.71 21.12
CA GLY A 11 26.67 14.17 20.10
C GLY A 11 27.30 13.23 19.08
N CYS A 12 27.76 12.04 19.48
CA CYS A 12 27.84 10.92 18.55
C CYS A 12 27.83 9.58 19.29
N LYS A 13 26.63 9.18 19.75
CA LYS A 13 26.36 7.86 20.32
C LYS A 13 25.18 7.27 19.56
N ARG A 14 25.45 6.67 18.39
CA ARG A 14 24.68 5.60 17.69
C ARG A 14 25.03 5.56 16.20
N VAL A 15 26.20 5.00 15.88
CA VAL A 15 26.39 4.27 14.61
C VAL A 15 27.09 2.96 14.98
N LEU A 16 26.36 2.13 15.73
CA LEU A 16 26.80 0.83 16.20
C LEU A 16 25.56 -0.05 16.29
N HIS A 17 24.99 -0.37 15.12
CA HIS A 17 24.16 -1.56 14.93
C HIS A 17 23.87 -1.91 13.46
N ASN A 18 24.80 -1.67 12.52
CA ASN A 18 24.69 -2.23 11.16
C ASN A 18 26.07 -2.59 10.56
N PHE A 19 26.97 -3.08 11.41
CA PHE A 19 28.31 -3.54 11.00
C PHE A 19 28.39 -5.06 10.79
N PHE A 20 27.26 -5.78 10.81
CA PHE A 20 27.20 -7.24 10.65
C PHE A 20 26.07 -7.66 9.68
N ALA A 21 26.09 -7.16 8.45
CA ALA A 21 25.27 -7.72 7.35
C ALA A 21 25.77 -7.32 5.95
N SER A 22 27.09 -7.18 5.75
CA SER A 22 27.65 -6.95 4.41
C SER A 22 29.05 -7.59 4.29
N MET A 23 29.11 -8.90 4.52
CA MET A 23 30.26 -9.76 4.19
C MET A 23 29.80 -10.91 3.28
N SER A 24 29.07 -10.59 2.20
CA SER A 24 28.76 -11.57 1.15
C SER A 24 28.82 -11.01 -0.27
N ASP A 25 29.18 -9.74 -0.47
CA ASP A 25 29.15 -9.15 -1.80
C ASP A 25 30.37 -8.24 -1.96
N ASN A 26 31.39 -8.74 -2.68
CA ASN A 26 32.71 -8.15 -2.82
C ASN A 26 32.67 -6.85 -3.67
N ARG A 27 32.07 -5.78 -3.13
CA ARG A 27 31.95 -4.45 -3.75
C ARG A 27 32.72 -3.38 -2.94
N PRO A 28 33.41 -2.43 -3.58
CA PRO A 28 34.14 -1.38 -2.88
C PRO A 28 33.19 -0.33 -2.25
N LEU A 29 33.38 -0.06 -0.95
CA LEU A 29 32.69 0.98 -0.20
C LEU A 29 33.19 2.38 -0.61
N ARG A 30 32.30 3.26 -1.06
CA ARG A 30 32.54 4.71 -1.20
C ARG A 30 32.10 5.43 0.07
N ILE A 31 33.05 5.96 0.83
CA ILE A 31 32.79 6.90 1.93
C ILE A 31 33.06 8.30 1.38
N VAL A 32 32.03 9.14 1.34
CA VAL A 32 32.13 10.56 0.99
C VAL A 32 32.21 11.37 2.28
N CYS A 33 33.38 11.93 2.58
CA CYS A 33 33.54 13.00 3.57
C CYS A 33 33.73 14.33 2.83
N PRO A 34 33.14 15.44 3.29
CA PRO A 34 33.24 16.73 2.62
C PRO A 34 34.60 17.38 2.93
N GLY A 35 35.40 17.62 1.90
CA GLY A 35 36.60 18.44 2.00
C GLY A 35 37.82 17.88 1.26
N ASN A 36 38.19 18.57 0.17
CA ASN A 36 39.46 18.53 -0.56
C ASN A 36 39.92 17.20 -1.20
N LEU A 37 39.83 17.18 -2.54
CA LEU A 37 40.54 16.28 -3.43
C LEU A 37 42.05 16.56 -3.40
N VAL A 38 42.85 15.55 -3.03
CA VAL A 38 44.28 15.50 -3.35
C VAL A 38 44.57 14.14 -3.97
N HIS A 39 45.14 14.15 -5.18
CA HIS A 39 45.51 12.96 -5.94
C HIS A 39 46.90 12.44 -5.48
N PHE A 40 47.01 11.14 -5.21
CA PHE A 40 48.30 10.45 -5.08
C PHE A 40 48.34 9.21 -6.00
N PRO A 41 49.45 8.96 -6.73
CA PRO A 41 49.58 7.82 -7.63
C PRO A 41 49.89 6.50 -6.88
N LEU A 42 49.44 5.41 -7.48
CA LEU A 42 49.43 4.03 -6.98
C LEU A 42 50.84 3.42 -6.93
N ALA A 43 51.52 3.45 -5.77
CA ALA A 43 52.54 2.48 -5.37
C ALA A 43 52.96 2.72 -3.90
N LYS A 44 53.07 1.63 -3.11
CA LYS A 44 53.48 1.55 -1.69
C LYS A 44 52.39 1.83 -0.65
N VAL A 45 51.53 0.83 -0.43
CA VAL A 45 50.95 0.58 0.91
C VAL A 45 51.15 -0.90 1.22
N LEU A 46 52.37 -1.27 1.59
CA LEU A 46 52.67 -2.48 2.33
C LEU A 46 53.76 -2.12 3.36
N ALA A 47 53.55 -2.62 4.57
CA ALA A 47 54.32 -2.40 5.80
C ALA A 47 54.13 -1.01 6.43
N PHE A 48 53.45 -0.96 7.57
CA PHE A 48 54.06 -0.52 8.84
C PHE A 48 53.08 -0.84 9.98
N GLY A 49 53.46 -1.86 10.75
CA GLY A 49 52.88 -2.16 12.05
C GLY A 49 53.47 -1.25 13.14
N LYS A 50 52.71 -1.15 14.22
CA LYS A 50 53.07 -0.71 15.57
C LYS A 50 54.57 -0.55 15.82
N ASP A 51 55.02 0.68 16.05
CA ASP A 51 55.67 1.15 17.29
C ASP A 51 56.43 2.47 17.05
N ALA A 52 56.56 3.24 18.13
CA ALA A 52 57.50 4.35 18.35
C ALA A 52 57.16 5.76 17.82
N CYS A 53 56.68 6.58 18.76
CA CYS A 53 56.92 8.02 18.83
C CYS A 53 58.41 8.32 19.11
N VAL A 54 59.07 9.15 18.29
CA VAL A 54 60.12 10.13 18.67
C VAL A 54 60.23 11.17 17.54
N PRO A 55 60.24 12.50 17.79
CA PRO A 55 60.61 13.49 16.77
C PRO A 55 62.13 13.77 16.84
N PRO A 56 62.83 13.94 15.70
CA PRO A 56 64.12 14.60 15.71
C PRO A 56 63.98 16.10 15.39
N VAL A 57 64.68 16.87 16.20
CA VAL A 57 65.02 18.29 16.02
C VAL A 57 66.02 18.42 14.88
N GLY A 58 65.87 19.47 14.05
CA GLY A 58 67.01 20.15 13.44
C GLY A 58 67.01 20.31 11.92
N SER A 59 67.56 21.46 11.53
CA SER A 59 68.17 21.87 10.26
C SER A 59 67.29 22.32 9.08
N ASP A 60 67.40 23.63 8.85
CA ASP A 60 67.78 24.28 7.59
C ASP A 60 66.69 24.71 6.59
N ILE A 61 66.45 26.02 6.64
CA ILE A 61 65.80 26.86 5.62
C ILE A 61 66.85 27.18 4.54
N PRO A 62 66.53 27.05 3.24
CA PRO A 62 67.17 27.83 2.19
C PRO A 62 66.28 29.01 1.78
N GLU A 63 66.84 30.22 1.89
CA GLU A 63 66.29 31.44 1.32
C GLU A 63 66.26 31.36 -0.21
N GLY A 64 65.07 31.49 -0.78
CA GLY A 64 64.86 31.66 -2.23
C GLY A 64 64.17 33.00 -2.48
N THR A 65 64.92 33.97 -2.98
CA THR A 65 64.41 35.27 -3.43
C THR A 65 63.49 35.11 -4.64
N ALA A 66 62.20 35.40 -4.47
CA ALA A 66 61.25 35.56 -5.57
C ALA A 66 60.96 37.05 -5.78
N THR A 67 61.38 37.57 -6.92
CA THR A 67 61.06 38.92 -7.38
C THR A 67 59.58 39.01 -7.76
N PHE A 68 58.86 39.95 -7.15
CA PHE A 68 57.46 40.24 -7.43
C PHE A 68 57.39 41.31 -8.54
N GLN A 69 56.84 40.98 -9.71
CA GLN A 69 56.41 41.97 -10.70
C GLN A 69 54.96 42.37 -10.40
N THR A 70 54.76 43.65 -10.09
CA THR A 70 53.47 44.32 -9.91
C THR A 70 52.73 44.43 -11.24
N GLY A 71 51.52 43.86 -11.31
CA GLY A 71 50.58 44.04 -12.44
C GLY A 71 49.31 44.75 -11.97
N GLU A 72 49.22 46.05 -12.22
CA GLU A 72 48.10 46.94 -11.87
C GLU A 72 46.79 46.67 -12.67
N HIS A 73 46.77 45.66 -13.55
CA HIS A 73 45.61 45.40 -14.42
C HIS A 73 44.52 44.50 -13.80
N MET A 74 44.71 43.99 -12.58
CA MET A 74 43.83 42.95 -12.04
C MET A 74 42.56 43.48 -11.35
N ILE A 75 42.51 44.76 -10.98
CA ILE A 75 41.49 45.28 -10.04
C ILE A 75 40.13 45.57 -10.73
N LEU A 76 40.09 45.91 -12.02
CA LEU A 76 38.82 46.20 -12.71
C LEU A 76 38.03 44.96 -13.18
N SER A 77 38.66 43.77 -13.26
CA SER A 77 37.98 42.56 -13.78
C SER A 77 37.21 41.76 -12.72
N LEU A 78 37.53 41.93 -11.43
CA LEU A 78 36.86 41.22 -10.33
C LEU A 78 35.51 41.83 -9.94
N ALA A 79 35.38 43.16 -9.97
CA ALA A 79 34.15 43.85 -9.55
C ALA A 79 32.95 43.52 -10.47
N ARG A 80 33.19 43.34 -11.77
CA ARG A 80 32.15 43.04 -12.77
C ARG A 80 31.70 41.58 -12.75
N ARG A 81 32.54 40.66 -12.25
CA ARG A 81 32.21 39.22 -12.09
C ARG A 81 31.39 38.95 -10.83
N CYS A 82 31.56 39.75 -9.77
CA CYS A 82 30.78 39.62 -8.54
C CYS A 82 29.32 40.08 -8.71
N ALA A 83 29.06 41.11 -9.52
CA ALA A 83 27.71 41.61 -9.78
C ALA A 83 26.86 40.63 -10.62
N ILE A 84 27.48 39.89 -11.56
CA ILE A 84 26.79 38.89 -12.38
C ILE A 84 26.52 37.61 -11.57
N ALA A 85 27.42 37.23 -10.66
CA ALA A 85 27.21 36.10 -9.74
C ALA A 85 26.07 36.35 -8.74
N ALA A 86 25.92 37.59 -8.25
CA ALA A 86 24.81 37.95 -7.36
C ALA A 86 23.45 37.96 -8.07
N LEU A 87 23.39 38.33 -9.36
CA LEU A 87 22.15 38.32 -10.13
C LEU A 87 21.70 36.90 -10.56
N LEU A 88 22.65 35.97 -10.73
CA LEU A 88 22.38 34.56 -11.02
C LEU A 88 22.01 33.72 -9.79
N LEU A 89 22.38 34.16 -8.57
CA LEU A 89 21.94 33.52 -7.33
C LEU A 89 20.53 33.96 -6.88
N GLY A 90 20.05 35.12 -7.34
CA GLY A 90 18.74 35.67 -6.96
C GLY A 90 17.54 35.05 -7.67
N THR A 91 17.75 34.33 -8.79
CA THR A 91 16.66 33.80 -9.63
C THR A 91 16.28 32.34 -9.35
N VAL A 92 17.02 31.63 -8.49
CA VAL A 92 16.76 30.21 -8.18
C VAL A 92 15.73 30.02 -7.05
N ALA A 93 15.31 31.08 -6.36
CA ALA A 93 14.44 31.00 -5.18
C ALA A 93 12.92 30.99 -5.46
N LEU A 94 12.48 30.96 -6.72
CA LEU A 94 11.05 30.89 -7.10
C LEU A 94 10.71 29.65 -7.94
N ALA A 95 11.31 28.49 -7.62
CA ALA A 95 10.69 27.24 -8.04
C ALA A 95 9.39 27.07 -7.24
N PRO A 96 8.21 26.97 -7.90
CA PRO A 96 6.99 26.63 -7.18
C PRO A 96 7.23 25.27 -6.51
N ILE A 97 7.06 25.22 -5.19
CA ILE A 97 6.91 23.96 -4.47
C ILE A 97 5.65 23.34 -5.10
N ARG A 98 5.83 22.40 -6.03
CA ARG A 98 4.73 21.51 -6.39
C ARG A 98 4.38 20.82 -5.08
N ALA A 99 3.21 21.14 -4.53
CA ALA A 99 2.57 20.28 -3.54
C ALA A 99 2.67 18.87 -4.11
N GLY A 100 3.52 18.04 -3.49
CA GLY A 100 3.86 16.73 -4.04
C GLY A 100 2.57 15.93 -4.14
N ALA A 101 2.34 15.29 -5.28
CA ALA A 101 1.26 14.33 -5.42
C ALA A 101 1.45 13.24 -4.36
N ALA A 102 0.72 13.32 -3.25
CA ALA A 102 0.69 12.29 -2.23
C ALA A 102 0.10 11.01 -2.83
N GLU A 103 0.61 9.86 -2.39
CA GLU A 103 0.10 8.55 -2.77
C GLU A 103 -0.86 8.05 -1.68
N VAL A 104 -2.09 7.75 -2.07
CA VAL A 104 -3.12 7.15 -1.21
C VAL A 104 -3.12 5.64 -1.47
N LEU A 105 -2.56 4.87 -0.54
CA LEU A 105 -2.60 3.41 -0.62
C LEU A 105 -3.92 2.90 -0.05
N VAL A 106 -4.76 2.32 -0.90
CA VAL A 106 -6.09 1.81 -0.53
C VAL A 106 -6.02 0.30 -0.41
N PHE A 107 -6.38 -0.23 0.75
CA PHE A 107 -6.60 -1.67 0.95
C PHE A 107 -8.08 -1.95 0.82
N ALA A 108 -8.49 -2.61 -0.27
CA ALA A 108 -9.89 -2.84 -0.58
C ALA A 108 -10.20 -4.32 -0.77
N ALA A 109 -11.36 -4.75 -0.25
CA ALA A 109 -11.89 -6.08 -0.51
C ALA A 109 -11.93 -6.39 -2.01
N ALA A 110 -11.52 -7.60 -2.39
CA ALA A 110 -11.39 -8.01 -3.80
C ALA A 110 -12.66 -7.81 -4.66
N SER A 111 -13.85 -7.86 -4.06
CA SER A 111 -15.11 -7.62 -4.77
C SER A 111 -15.23 -6.19 -5.32
N LEU A 112 -14.54 -5.22 -4.72
CA LEU A 112 -14.57 -3.80 -5.11
C LEU A 112 -13.70 -3.47 -6.32
N LYS A 113 -12.94 -4.44 -6.85
CA LYS A 113 -11.90 -4.20 -7.86
C LYS A 113 -12.38 -3.38 -9.05
N THR A 114 -13.41 -3.86 -9.75
CA THR A 114 -13.87 -3.20 -10.98
C THR A 114 -14.37 -1.78 -10.71
N ALA A 115 -15.11 -1.57 -9.61
CA ALA A 115 -15.63 -0.26 -9.24
C ALA A 115 -14.52 0.73 -8.86
N LEU A 116 -13.56 0.32 -8.04
CA LEU A 116 -12.48 1.20 -7.61
C LEU A 116 -11.47 1.50 -8.74
N ASP A 117 -11.22 0.54 -9.64
CA ASP A 117 -10.41 0.76 -10.83
C ASP A 117 -11.05 1.80 -11.78
N GLU A 118 -12.38 1.92 -11.77
CA GLU A 118 -13.13 2.92 -12.53
C GLU A 118 -13.20 4.29 -11.81
N ILE A 119 -13.38 4.28 -10.48
CA ILE A 119 -13.52 5.50 -9.68
C ILE A 119 -12.18 6.22 -9.47
N ALA A 120 -11.11 5.48 -9.17
CA ALA A 120 -9.83 6.06 -8.78
C ALA A 120 -9.26 7.07 -9.80
N PRO A 121 -9.24 6.79 -11.12
CA PRO A 121 -8.70 7.74 -12.11
C PRO A 121 -9.38 9.11 -12.09
N SER A 122 -10.69 9.15 -11.80
CA SER A 122 -11.43 10.42 -11.73
C SER A 122 -10.98 11.27 -10.53
N PHE A 123 -10.70 10.65 -9.39
CA PHE A 123 -10.14 11.33 -8.22
C PHE A 123 -8.73 11.83 -8.50
N GLU A 124 -7.89 11.02 -9.13
CA GLU A 124 -6.51 11.39 -9.46
C GLU A 124 -6.49 12.62 -10.39
N GLN A 125 -7.38 12.65 -11.39
CA GLN A 125 -7.50 13.78 -12.31
C GLN A 125 -7.97 15.06 -11.60
N GLN A 126 -8.88 14.95 -10.65
CA GLN A 126 -9.48 16.12 -9.97
C GLN A 126 -8.58 16.67 -8.86
N SER A 127 -7.93 15.78 -8.10
CA SER A 127 -7.14 16.15 -6.92
C SER A 127 -5.65 16.34 -7.22
N GLY A 128 -5.12 15.66 -8.25
CA GLY A 128 -3.68 15.57 -8.51
C GLY A 128 -2.94 14.61 -7.57
N HIS A 129 -3.63 13.90 -6.68
CA HIS A 129 -3.08 12.82 -5.85
C HIS A 129 -3.11 11.50 -6.62
N GLN A 130 -2.22 10.56 -6.28
CA GLN A 130 -2.22 9.21 -6.87
C GLN A 130 -2.92 8.24 -5.93
N VAL A 131 -3.63 7.28 -6.49
CA VAL A 131 -4.34 6.23 -5.76
C VAL A 131 -3.82 4.88 -6.21
N THR A 132 -3.16 4.17 -5.29
CA THR A 132 -2.75 2.78 -5.50
C THR A 132 -3.68 1.89 -4.72
N VAL A 133 -4.39 0.98 -5.40
CA VAL A 133 -5.31 0.05 -4.73
C VAL A 133 -4.70 -1.35 -4.65
N SER A 134 -4.66 -1.92 -3.45
CA SER A 134 -4.32 -3.31 -3.18
C SER A 134 -5.57 -4.11 -2.87
N TYR A 135 -5.80 -5.16 -3.66
CA TYR A 135 -6.97 -6.02 -3.57
C TYR A 135 -6.62 -7.38 -2.99
N ALA A 136 -7.32 -7.76 -1.92
CA ALA A 136 -7.29 -9.12 -1.39
C ALA A 136 -8.56 -9.39 -0.57
N ALA A 137 -8.64 -10.52 0.13
CA ALA A 137 -9.66 -10.69 1.14
C ALA A 137 -9.49 -9.67 2.27
N SER A 138 -10.61 -9.16 2.80
CA SER A 138 -10.59 -8.19 3.90
C SER A 138 -9.84 -8.70 5.13
N SER A 139 -9.88 -10.02 5.38
CA SER A 139 -9.09 -10.67 6.43
C SER A 139 -7.59 -10.52 6.25
N VAL A 140 -7.10 -10.77 5.03
CA VAL A 140 -5.68 -10.65 4.69
C VAL A 140 -5.24 -9.20 4.81
N LEU A 141 -6.03 -8.26 4.27
CA LEU A 141 -5.73 -6.83 4.32
C LEU A 141 -5.74 -6.29 5.76
N ALA A 142 -6.75 -6.64 6.54
CA ALA A 142 -6.81 -6.28 7.96
C ALA A 142 -5.59 -6.84 8.70
N ARG A 143 -5.23 -8.10 8.46
CA ARG A 143 -4.04 -8.69 9.07
C ARG A 143 -2.75 -7.96 8.66
N GLN A 144 -2.64 -7.53 7.41
CA GLN A 144 -1.49 -6.72 6.97
C GLN A 144 -1.44 -5.37 7.68
N ILE A 145 -2.59 -4.69 7.89
CA ILE A 145 -2.65 -3.44 8.66
C ILE A 145 -2.23 -3.67 10.11
N GLN A 146 -2.68 -4.76 10.75
CA GLN A 146 -2.23 -5.15 12.10
C GLN A 146 -0.71 -5.38 12.19
N LEU A 147 -0.10 -5.81 11.09
CA LEU A 147 1.34 -6.03 10.98
C LEU A 147 2.12 -4.76 10.57
N GLY A 148 1.44 -3.62 10.44
CA GLY A 148 2.05 -2.33 10.15
C GLY A 148 2.15 -1.97 8.66
N ALA A 149 1.34 -2.60 7.80
CA ALA A 149 1.24 -2.16 6.41
C ALA A 149 0.71 -0.72 6.35
N PRO A 150 1.31 0.17 5.52
CA PRO A 150 1.00 1.60 5.51
C PRO A 150 -0.24 1.93 4.66
N ALA A 151 -1.33 1.17 4.82
CA ALA A 151 -2.58 1.47 4.13
C ALA A 151 -3.13 2.82 4.61
N SER A 152 -3.54 3.69 3.69
CA SER A 152 -4.16 4.99 3.98
C SER A 152 -5.67 4.85 4.22
N VAL A 153 -6.34 4.03 3.41
CA VAL A 153 -7.77 3.74 3.49
C VAL A 153 -7.98 2.23 3.52
N PHE A 154 -8.85 1.75 4.38
CA PHE A 154 -9.28 0.36 4.42
C PHE A 154 -10.77 0.26 4.08
N ILE A 155 -11.12 -0.65 3.16
CA ILE A 155 -12.51 -0.95 2.79
C ILE A 155 -12.74 -2.45 2.93
N SER A 156 -13.47 -2.83 3.97
CA SER A 156 -13.79 -4.23 4.27
C SER A 156 -15.07 -4.66 3.55
N ALA A 157 -15.28 -5.97 3.40
CA ALA A 157 -16.54 -6.55 2.92
C ALA A 157 -17.44 -7.08 4.06
N ASN A 158 -17.06 -6.84 5.31
CA ASN A 158 -17.88 -7.01 6.50
C ASN A 158 -17.48 -6.02 7.59
N VAL A 159 -18.34 -5.85 8.59
CA VAL A 159 -18.09 -4.99 9.76
C VAL A 159 -17.02 -5.55 10.68
N ASP A 160 -16.95 -6.87 10.86
CA ASP A 160 -16.06 -7.50 11.86
C ASP A 160 -14.58 -7.16 11.64
N TRP A 161 -14.09 -7.17 10.39
CA TRP A 161 -12.68 -6.84 10.12
C TRP A 161 -12.39 -5.35 10.30
N MET A 162 -13.38 -4.47 10.13
CA MET A 162 -13.25 -3.05 10.47
C MET A 162 -13.24 -2.85 11.98
N ASP A 163 -14.15 -3.52 12.70
CA ASP A 163 -14.23 -3.50 14.16
C ASP A 163 -12.93 -3.98 14.80
N VAL A 164 -12.36 -5.08 14.32
CA VAL A 164 -11.07 -5.61 14.78
C VAL A 164 -9.95 -4.57 14.68
N LEU A 165 -9.88 -3.78 13.60
CA LEU A 165 -8.86 -2.75 13.44
C LEU A 165 -9.18 -1.51 14.29
N GLN A 166 -10.46 -1.16 14.41
CA GLN A 166 -10.91 -0.05 15.25
C GLN A 166 -10.61 -0.28 16.73
N ASP A 167 -10.90 -1.48 17.24
CA ASP A 167 -10.65 -1.89 18.62
C ASP A 167 -9.15 -1.89 18.97
N GLN A 168 -8.30 -2.07 17.95
CA GLN A 168 -6.85 -1.98 18.08
C GLN A 168 -6.30 -0.56 17.90
N GLY A 169 -7.18 0.43 17.68
CA GLY A 169 -6.79 1.83 17.48
C GLY A 169 -6.04 2.08 16.17
N LEU A 170 -6.28 1.25 15.14
CA LEU A 170 -5.64 1.36 13.82
C LEU A 170 -6.49 2.12 12.80
N ILE A 171 -7.73 2.46 13.16
CA ILE A 171 -8.70 3.19 12.35
C ILE A 171 -9.04 4.52 13.00
N ASP A 172 -9.15 5.59 12.20
CA ASP A 172 -9.79 6.82 12.64
C ASP A 172 -11.31 6.61 12.67
N VAL A 173 -11.85 6.45 13.88
CA VAL A 173 -13.28 6.20 14.13
C VAL A 173 -14.16 7.29 13.52
N ALA A 174 -13.71 8.55 13.49
CA ALA A 174 -14.50 9.66 12.95
C ALA A 174 -14.63 9.61 11.42
N SER A 175 -13.72 8.88 10.76
CA SER A 175 -13.75 8.69 9.31
C SER A 175 -14.62 7.50 8.87
N ARG A 176 -14.96 6.59 9.78
CA ARG A 176 -15.65 5.35 9.44
C ARG A 176 -17.05 5.63 8.90
N VAL A 177 -17.32 5.09 7.72
CA VAL A 177 -18.63 5.13 7.08
C VAL A 177 -18.99 3.76 6.54
N ASP A 178 -20.25 3.38 6.64
CA ASP A 178 -20.78 2.29 5.84
C ASP A 178 -20.93 2.81 4.42
N LEU A 179 -20.13 2.29 3.49
CA LEU A 179 -20.05 2.83 2.12
C LEU A 179 -21.07 2.16 1.21
N LEU A 180 -21.16 0.82 1.28
CA LEU A 180 -21.96 0.01 0.36
C LEU A 180 -22.63 -1.15 1.11
N SER A 181 -23.64 -1.71 0.48
CA SER A 181 -24.22 -3.00 0.81
C SER A 181 -24.22 -3.93 -0.41
N ASN A 182 -24.40 -5.24 -0.18
CA ASN A 182 -24.41 -6.22 -1.25
C ASN A 182 -25.33 -7.40 -0.94
N GLY A 183 -25.57 -8.25 -1.94
CA GLY A 183 -26.34 -9.48 -1.81
C GLY A 183 -25.48 -10.70 -2.10
N LEU A 184 -25.77 -11.82 -1.46
CA LEU A 184 -25.12 -13.08 -1.72
C LEU A 184 -25.88 -13.85 -2.82
N VAL A 185 -25.14 -14.48 -3.74
CA VAL A 185 -25.72 -15.24 -4.86
C VAL A 185 -24.97 -16.55 -5.06
N LEU A 186 -25.72 -17.56 -5.49
CA LEU A 186 -25.19 -18.76 -6.11
C LEU A 186 -25.02 -18.49 -7.60
N VAL A 187 -23.81 -18.69 -8.11
CA VAL A 187 -23.48 -18.55 -9.53
C VAL A 187 -23.12 -19.90 -10.13
N GLY A 188 -23.31 -20.00 -11.44
CA GLY A 188 -22.88 -21.12 -12.27
C GLY A 188 -22.51 -20.62 -13.66
N GLY A 189 -22.05 -21.51 -14.54
CA GLY A 189 -21.84 -21.17 -15.96
C GLY A 189 -23.12 -20.68 -16.65
N VAL A 190 -22.98 -19.97 -17.76
CA VAL A 190 -24.09 -19.34 -18.52
C VAL A 190 -25.21 -20.29 -18.97
N ASP A 191 -24.95 -21.61 -19.00
CA ASP A 191 -25.94 -22.62 -19.39
C ASP A 191 -26.66 -23.27 -18.18
N GLN A 192 -26.29 -22.90 -16.95
CA GLN A 192 -26.92 -23.41 -15.73
C GLN A 192 -28.39 -22.96 -15.61
N ALA A 193 -29.26 -23.83 -15.10
CA ALA A 193 -30.66 -23.48 -14.90
C ALA A 193 -30.81 -22.48 -13.75
N GLN A 194 -31.53 -21.39 -13.97
CA GLN A 194 -31.89 -20.44 -12.92
C GLN A 194 -33.04 -21.01 -12.08
N ILE A 195 -32.87 -21.04 -10.76
CA ILE A 195 -33.88 -21.51 -9.80
C ILE A 195 -34.48 -20.34 -8.98
N GLY A 196 -33.98 -19.12 -9.21
CA GLY A 196 -34.49 -17.89 -8.61
C GLY A 196 -33.90 -17.64 -7.23
N GLN A 197 -34.37 -18.33 -6.20
CA GLN A 197 -33.98 -18.10 -4.81
C GLN A 197 -33.58 -19.40 -4.12
N MET A 198 -32.53 -19.35 -3.30
CA MET A 198 -32.08 -20.48 -2.48
C MET A 198 -33.13 -20.83 -1.42
N ARG A 199 -33.39 -22.13 -1.28
CA ARG A 199 -34.39 -22.68 -0.35
C ARG A 199 -33.87 -23.93 0.35
N PRO A 200 -34.45 -24.31 1.51
CA PRO A 200 -34.04 -25.53 2.22
C PRO A 200 -34.21 -26.83 1.42
N ASP A 201 -35.12 -26.86 0.44
CA ASP A 201 -35.39 -27.99 -0.46
C ASP A 201 -34.56 -27.96 -1.75
N THR A 202 -33.63 -27.00 -1.89
CA THR A 202 -32.72 -26.94 -3.05
C THR A 202 -31.74 -28.12 -3.00
N ASP A 203 -31.79 -29.02 -3.99
CA ASP A 203 -30.83 -30.13 -4.09
C ASP A 203 -29.47 -29.66 -4.63
N LEU A 204 -28.74 -28.98 -3.76
CA LEU A 204 -27.41 -28.45 -4.07
C LEU A 204 -26.42 -29.57 -4.41
N ILE A 205 -26.60 -30.79 -3.89
CA ILE A 205 -25.71 -31.93 -4.14
C ILE A 205 -25.90 -32.45 -5.57
N GLU A 206 -27.15 -32.58 -6.01
CA GLU A 206 -27.48 -32.93 -7.39
C GLU A 206 -26.94 -31.86 -8.36
N MET A 207 -27.16 -30.57 -8.07
CA MET A 207 -26.67 -29.48 -8.91
C MET A 207 -25.13 -29.45 -9.01
N LEU A 208 -24.43 -29.84 -7.95
CA LEU A 208 -22.96 -29.95 -7.96
C LEU A 208 -22.46 -31.18 -8.73
N GLY A 209 -23.29 -32.20 -8.98
CA GLY A 209 -22.89 -33.45 -9.63
C GLY A 209 -21.75 -34.12 -8.88
N SER A 210 -20.57 -34.25 -9.51
CA SER A 210 -19.31 -34.70 -8.88
C SER A 210 -18.33 -33.57 -8.55
N GLY A 211 -18.68 -32.32 -8.84
CA GLY A 211 -17.81 -31.15 -8.65
C GLY A 211 -17.75 -30.62 -7.22
N HIS A 212 -17.07 -29.50 -7.03
CA HIS A 212 -16.98 -28.80 -5.74
C HIS A 212 -17.64 -27.43 -5.84
N LEU A 213 -18.27 -26.99 -4.75
CA LEU A 213 -18.82 -25.64 -4.63
C LEU A 213 -17.68 -24.66 -4.38
N ALA A 214 -17.45 -23.71 -5.28
CA ALA A 214 -16.45 -22.68 -5.09
C ALA A 214 -16.92 -21.67 -4.04
N MET A 215 -16.13 -21.49 -2.97
CA MET A 215 -16.39 -20.49 -1.94
C MET A 215 -15.07 -19.83 -1.56
N ALA A 216 -15.11 -18.59 -1.07
CA ALA A 216 -13.95 -18.07 -0.37
C ALA A 216 -13.76 -18.81 0.98
N LEU A 217 -12.56 -18.72 1.58
CA LEU A 217 -12.27 -19.36 2.87
C LEU A 217 -13.34 -19.04 3.93
N VAL A 218 -14.01 -20.09 4.42
CA VAL A 218 -15.28 -19.95 5.15
C VAL A 218 -15.13 -19.48 6.59
N ASP A 219 -13.92 -19.58 7.15
CA ASP A 219 -13.64 -19.19 8.54
C ASP A 219 -12.94 -17.82 8.65
N ALA A 220 -12.66 -17.14 7.52
CA ALA A 220 -11.90 -15.90 7.54
C ALA A 220 -12.34 -14.86 6.51
N VAL A 221 -12.71 -15.27 5.30
CA VAL A 221 -13.04 -14.34 4.22
C VAL A 221 -14.53 -14.00 4.28
N PRO A 222 -14.93 -12.71 4.24
CA PRO A 222 -16.34 -12.31 4.37
C PRO A 222 -17.32 -13.10 3.50
N ALA A 223 -17.05 -13.25 2.19
CA ALA A 223 -17.94 -14.01 1.31
C ALA A 223 -18.07 -15.49 1.69
N GLY A 224 -16.99 -16.08 2.23
CA GLY A 224 -16.99 -17.45 2.73
C GLY A 224 -17.79 -17.59 4.03
N ILE A 225 -17.63 -16.63 4.95
CA ILE A 225 -18.38 -16.55 6.21
C ILE A 225 -19.88 -16.42 5.92
N TYR A 226 -20.27 -15.43 5.11
CA TYR A 226 -21.67 -15.24 4.71
C TYR A 226 -22.25 -16.46 3.99
N GLY A 227 -21.48 -17.08 3.08
CA GLY A 227 -21.89 -18.29 2.38
C GLY A 227 -22.09 -19.49 3.30
N LYS A 228 -21.19 -19.70 4.25
CA LYS A 228 -21.33 -20.78 5.24
C LYS A 228 -22.53 -20.55 6.13
N GLU A 229 -22.72 -19.34 6.65
CA GLU A 229 -23.87 -19.00 7.49
C GLU A 229 -25.20 -19.16 6.74
N ALA A 230 -25.27 -18.70 5.49
CA ALA A 230 -26.46 -18.85 4.68
C ALA A 230 -26.81 -20.32 4.40
N LEU A 231 -25.81 -21.15 4.11
CA LEU A 231 -26.00 -22.59 3.94
C LEU A 231 -26.37 -23.30 5.25
N GLN A 232 -25.85 -22.85 6.40
CA GLN A 232 -26.20 -23.39 7.71
C GLN A 232 -27.66 -23.07 8.07
N ASN A 233 -28.10 -21.84 7.85
CA ASN A 233 -29.48 -21.41 8.11
C ASN A 233 -30.49 -22.09 7.16
N LEU A 234 -30.06 -22.51 5.97
CA LEU A 234 -30.85 -23.35 5.06
C LEU A 234 -30.81 -24.84 5.41
N GLY A 235 -29.95 -25.28 6.33
CA GLY A 235 -29.73 -26.70 6.64
C GLY A 235 -28.98 -27.47 5.55
N LEU A 236 -28.34 -26.78 4.59
CA LEU A 236 -27.64 -27.38 3.45
C LEU A 236 -26.13 -27.59 3.71
N TRP A 237 -25.56 -26.87 4.68
CA TRP A 237 -24.10 -26.87 4.94
C TRP A 237 -23.54 -28.27 5.17
N GLU A 238 -24.19 -29.08 6.01
CA GLU A 238 -23.66 -30.40 6.40
C GLU A 238 -23.46 -31.33 5.20
N GLY A 239 -24.32 -31.23 4.18
CA GLY A 239 -24.22 -32.03 2.97
C GLY A 239 -23.08 -31.62 2.05
N VAL A 240 -22.72 -30.33 2.01
CA VAL A 240 -21.73 -29.78 1.06
C VAL A 240 -20.37 -29.47 1.66
N GLN A 241 -20.22 -29.43 2.99
CA GLN A 241 -18.99 -28.98 3.67
C GLN A 241 -17.72 -29.73 3.24
N THR A 242 -17.82 -31.00 2.86
CA THR A 242 -16.68 -31.80 2.37
C THR A 242 -16.41 -31.62 0.87
N ARG A 243 -17.25 -30.85 0.17
CA ARG A 243 -17.21 -30.59 -1.28
C ARG A 243 -17.02 -29.10 -1.58
N ILE A 244 -16.35 -28.37 -0.70
CA ILE A 244 -16.06 -26.94 -0.89
C ILE A 244 -14.67 -26.76 -1.50
N ALA A 245 -14.59 -26.08 -2.63
CA ALA A 245 -13.35 -25.58 -3.19
C ALA A 245 -13.08 -24.17 -2.62
N GLN A 246 -12.36 -24.12 -1.50
CA GLN A 246 -12.05 -22.87 -0.82
C GLN A 246 -10.95 -22.07 -1.53
N THR A 247 -11.12 -20.75 -1.61
CA THR A 247 -10.18 -19.84 -2.26
C THR A 247 -9.82 -18.65 -1.38
N ASP A 248 -8.69 -17.99 -1.70
CA ASP A 248 -8.15 -16.89 -0.90
C ASP A 248 -9.03 -15.63 -0.86
N ASN A 249 -9.93 -15.46 -1.84
CA ASN A 249 -10.89 -14.36 -1.89
C ASN A 249 -12.07 -14.68 -2.83
N VAL A 250 -13.14 -13.89 -2.75
CA VAL A 250 -14.36 -14.12 -3.53
C VAL A 250 -14.15 -14.05 -5.05
N ARG A 251 -13.23 -13.22 -5.55
CA ARG A 251 -12.93 -13.14 -6.99
C ARG A 251 -12.20 -14.40 -7.49
N ALA A 252 -11.40 -15.04 -6.64
CA ALA A 252 -10.82 -16.35 -6.95
C ALA A 252 -11.89 -17.44 -7.00
N ALA A 253 -12.89 -17.43 -6.11
CA ALA A 253 -14.04 -18.35 -6.19
C ALA A 253 -14.84 -18.14 -7.49
N LEU A 254 -15.14 -16.88 -7.83
CA LEU A 254 -15.78 -16.52 -9.11
C LEU A 254 -14.98 -17.05 -10.31
N ALA A 255 -13.66 -16.87 -10.30
CA ALA A 255 -12.79 -17.31 -11.39
C ALA A 255 -12.82 -18.83 -11.61
N LEU A 256 -12.95 -19.63 -10.53
CA LEU A 256 -13.12 -21.09 -10.66
C LEU A 256 -14.41 -21.46 -11.40
N VAL A 257 -15.51 -20.75 -11.12
CA VAL A 257 -16.79 -20.98 -11.82
C VAL A 257 -16.70 -20.51 -13.26
N ALA A 258 -16.16 -19.31 -13.49
CA ALA A 258 -15.99 -18.75 -14.83
C ALA A 258 -15.04 -19.58 -15.73
N ALA A 259 -14.11 -20.31 -15.13
CA ALA A 259 -13.22 -21.25 -15.82
C ALA A 259 -13.84 -22.65 -16.00
N GLY A 260 -15.04 -22.90 -15.46
CA GLY A 260 -15.68 -24.22 -15.45
C GLY A 260 -14.99 -25.25 -14.55
N ALA A 261 -14.04 -24.83 -13.71
CA ALA A 261 -13.34 -25.69 -12.76
C ALA A 261 -14.21 -26.07 -11.55
N ALA A 262 -15.21 -25.23 -11.25
CA ALA A 262 -16.27 -25.51 -10.28
C ALA A 262 -17.64 -25.31 -10.96
N PRO A 263 -18.59 -26.27 -10.83
CA PRO A 263 -19.91 -26.14 -11.47
C PRO A 263 -20.73 -24.98 -10.90
N LEU A 264 -20.57 -24.71 -9.61
CA LEU A 264 -21.25 -23.64 -8.89
C LEU A 264 -20.29 -22.93 -7.94
N GLY A 265 -20.63 -21.70 -7.56
CA GLY A 265 -19.94 -20.98 -6.50
C GLY A 265 -20.83 -19.98 -5.78
N ILE A 266 -20.43 -19.61 -4.56
CA ILE A 266 -21.09 -18.57 -3.79
C ILE A 266 -20.23 -17.31 -3.83
N VAL A 267 -20.80 -16.23 -4.35
CA VAL A 267 -20.14 -14.93 -4.55
C VAL A 267 -21.11 -13.80 -4.25
N TYR A 268 -20.66 -12.54 -4.35
CA TYR A 268 -21.57 -11.42 -4.25
C TYR A 268 -22.27 -11.10 -5.57
N ARG A 269 -23.44 -10.46 -5.49
CA ARG A 269 -24.20 -9.99 -6.66
C ARG A 269 -23.35 -9.08 -7.55
N SER A 270 -22.57 -8.18 -6.97
CA SER A 270 -21.63 -7.32 -7.72
C SER A 270 -20.53 -8.11 -8.44
N ASP A 271 -20.11 -9.25 -7.90
CA ASP A 271 -19.09 -10.09 -8.52
C ASP A 271 -19.65 -10.79 -9.75
N ALA A 272 -20.87 -11.33 -9.65
CA ALA A 272 -21.59 -11.94 -10.76
C ALA A 272 -21.95 -10.94 -11.87
N LYS A 273 -22.25 -9.68 -11.51
CA LYS A 273 -22.66 -8.62 -12.44
C LYS A 273 -21.59 -8.27 -13.49
N VAL A 274 -20.31 -8.47 -13.16
CA VAL A 274 -19.16 -8.00 -13.97
C VAL A 274 -18.39 -9.13 -14.64
N GLU A 275 -18.91 -10.36 -14.60
CA GLU A 275 -18.28 -11.55 -15.21
C GLU A 275 -19.28 -12.23 -16.14
N ASP A 276 -19.13 -11.99 -17.44
CA ASP A 276 -20.07 -12.44 -18.47
C ASP A 276 -20.09 -13.97 -18.67
N ARG A 277 -19.09 -14.69 -18.15
CA ARG A 277 -19.00 -16.16 -18.25
C ARG A 277 -19.77 -16.89 -17.17
N VAL A 278 -20.31 -16.17 -16.20
CA VAL A 278 -21.18 -16.74 -15.16
C VAL A 278 -22.56 -16.10 -15.23
N GLN A 279 -23.50 -16.73 -14.57
CA GLN A 279 -24.81 -16.15 -14.30
C GLN A 279 -25.24 -16.44 -12.88
N VAL A 280 -26.17 -15.63 -12.38
CA VAL A 280 -26.85 -15.90 -11.12
C VAL A 280 -27.83 -17.06 -11.32
N VAL A 281 -27.59 -18.15 -10.60
CA VAL A 281 -28.46 -19.32 -10.52
C VAL A 281 -29.55 -19.10 -9.48
N ALA A 282 -29.17 -18.56 -8.32
CA ALA A 282 -30.07 -18.24 -7.23
C ALA A 282 -29.56 -17.09 -6.38
N SER A 283 -30.45 -16.29 -5.80
CA SER A 283 -30.12 -15.36 -4.71
C SER A 283 -30.32 -16.02 -3.35
N PHE A 284 -29.52 -15.62 -2.36
CA PHE A 284 -29.78 -15.98 -0.96
C PHE A 284 -30.72 -14.94 -0.32
N PRO A 285 -31.81 -15.36 0.36
CA PRO A 285 -32.61 -14.45 1.17
C PRO A 285 -31.76 -13.71 2.21
N SER A 286 -32.06 -12.42 2.42
CA SER A 286 -31.32 -11.53 3.33
C SER A 286 -31.36 -11.97 4.79
N GLU A 287 -32.32 -12.82 5.17
CA GLU A 287 -32.53 -13.28 6.54
C GLU A 287 -31.61 -14.44 6.90
N LEU A 288 -30.92 -15.02 5.91
CA LEU A 288 -30.04 -16.17 6.09
C LEU A 288 -28.62 -15.80 6.50
N HIS A 289 -28.27 -14.52 6.48
CA HIS A 289 -26.95 -14.04 6.87
C HIS A 289 -27.06 -12.59 7.36
N PRO A 290 -26.10 -12.08 8.14
CA PRO A 290 -26.07 -10.68 8.52
C PRO A 290 -26.01 -9.79 7.27
N PRO A 291 -26.47 -8.53 7.36
CA PRO A 291 -26.33 -7.59 6.26
C PRO A 291 -24.89 -7.51 5.78
N ILE A 292 -24.69 -7.63 4.46
CA ILE A 292 -23.36 -7.52 3.85
C ILE A 292 -23.10 -6.04 3.67
N ILE A 293 -22.27 -5.48 4.55
CA ILE A 293 -21.91 -4.06 4.58
C ILE A 293 -20.42 -3.89 4.33
N TYR A 294 -20.09 -2.89 3.54
CA TYR A 294 -18.71 -2.52 3.22
C TYR A 294 -18.33 -1.25 3.98
N PRO A 295 -17.82 -1.35 5.21
CA PRO A 295 -17.32 -0.18 5.91
C PRO A 295 -16.01 0.28 5.26
N ALA A 296 -15.87 1.59 5.11
CA ALA A 296 -14.67 2.28 4.66
C ALA A 296 -14.19 3.24 5.74
N ALA A 297 -12.89 3.28 5.99
CA ALA A 297 -12.32 4.21 6.95
C ALA A 297 -10.86 4.53 6.61
N VAL A 298 -10.40 5.68 7.12
CA VAL A 298 -9.00 6.11 7.07
C VAL A 298 -8.25 5.44 8.23
N THR A 299 -7.02 4.99 7.98
CA THR A 299 -6.17 4.42 9.06
C THR A 299 -5.52 5.54 9.87
N THR A 300 -5.13 5.27 11.10
CA THR A 300 -4.53 6.29 11.98
C THR A 300 -3.18 6.83 11.49
N SER A 301 -2.49 6.09 10.62
CA SER A 301 -1.20 6.51 10.02
C SER A 301 -1.34 7.17 8.66
N ALA A 302 -2.57 7.37 8.17
CA ALA A 302 -2.82 7.84 6.83
C ALA A 302 -2.43 9.32 6.63
N PRO A 303 -2.03 9.70 5.41
CA PRO A 303 -1.84 11.10 5.05
C PRO A 303 -3.21 11.82 4.95
N PRO A 304 -3.27 13.16 5.10
CA PRO A 304 -4.52 13.93 5.07
C PRO A 304 -5.37 13.71 3.80
N GLU A 305 -4.73 13.43 2.67
CA GLU A 305 -5.34 13.18 1.37
C GLU A 305 -6.21 11.91 1.35
N ALA A 306 -5.99 10.98 2.29
CA ALA A 306 -6.79 9.77 2.43
C ALA A 306 -8.27 10.09 2.72
N GLN A 307 -8.53 11.13 3.53
CA GLN A 307 -9.88 11.58 3.81
C GLN A 307 -10.54 12.17 2.56
N ALA A 308 -9.77 12.86 1.70
CA ALA A 308 -10.29 13.38 0.44
C ALA A 308 -10.73 12.25 -0.49
N PHE A 309 -9.96 11.16 -0.57
CA PHE A 309 -10.37 9.98 -1.34
C PHE A 309 -11.62 9.32 -0.74
N LEU A 310 -11.69 9.16 0.58
CA LEU A 310 -12.88 8.60 1.23
C LEU A 310 -14.14 9.44 1.00
N ASN A 311 -14.00 10.77 0.96
CA ASN A 311 -15.11 11.67 0.60
C ASN A 311 -15.49 11.52 -0.88
N HIS A 312 -14.51 11.33 -1.77
CA HIS A 312 -14.76 11.09 -3.20
C HIS A 312 -15.57 9.81 -3.44
N LEU A 313 -15.28 8.74 -2.69
CA LEU A 313 -16.04 7.49 -2.74
C LEU A 313 -17.53 7.67 -2.36
N GLN A 314 -17.85 8.71 -1.59
CA GLN A 314 -19.22 9.05 -1.20
C GLN A 314 -19.92 10.02 -2.16
N SER A 315 -19.22 10.52 -3.19
CA SER A 315 -19.81 11.42 -4.18
C SER A 315 -20.88 10.72 -5.03
N ASP A 316 -21.85 11.48 -5.55
CA ASP A 316 -22.90 10.96 -6.44
C ASP A 316 -22.33 10.21 -7.65
N ALA A 317 -21.19 10.69 -8.20
CA ALA A 317 -20.52 10.04 -9.32
C ALA A 317 -19.95 8.66 -8.94
N ALA A 318 -19.31 8.55 -7.76
CA ALA A 318 -18.81 7.28 -7.27
C ALA A 318 -19.95 6.32 -6.90
N GLN A 319 -21.00 6.82 -6.24
CA GLN A 319 -22.19 6.05 -5.91
C GLN A 319 -22.87 5.49 -7.17
N PHE A 320 -22.99 6.28 -8.22
CA PHE A 320 -23.51 5.82 -9.52
C PHE A 320 -22.70 4.64 -10.07
N ILE A 321 -21.36 4.75 -10.09
CA ILE A 321 -20.49 3.67 -10.55
C ILE A 321 -20.68 2.42 -9.67
N PHE A 322 -20.72 2.56 -8.35
CA PHE A 322 -20.97 1.42 -7.46
C PHE A 322 -22.31 0.71 -7.77
N THR A 323 -23.37 1.48 -8.01
CA THR A 323 -24.69 0.92 -8.35
C THR A 323 -24.71 0.22 -9.71
N GLU A 324 -24.05 0.77 -10.72
CA GLU A 324 -23.90 0.13 -12.05
C GLU A 324 -23.13 -1.20 -11.95
N GLN A 325 -22.15 -1.26 -11.05
CA GLN A 325 -21.35 -2.45 -10.74
C GLN A 325 -22.10 -3.45 -9.82
N GLY A 326 -23.35 -3.18 -9.44
CA GLY A 326 -24.25 -4.11 -8.74
C GLY A 326 -24.24 -4.03 -7.21
N PHE A 327 -23.51 -3.06 -6.63
CA PHE A 327 -23.61 -2.73 -5.21
C PHE A 327 -24.90 -1.98 -4.93
N ALA A 328 -25.34 -1.99 -3.67
CA ALA A 328 -26.41 -1.14 -3.18
C ALA A 328 -25.85 -0.13 -2.18
N LEU A 329 -26.62 0.93 -1.90
CA LEU A 329 -26.27 1.87 -0.85
C LEU A 329 -26.77 1.32 0.50
N PRO A 330 -26.08 1.59 1.62
CA PRO A 330 -26.56 1.18 2.93
C PRO A 330 -27.95 1.74 3.23
N GLY A 331 -28.87 0.89 3.71
CA GLY A 331 -30.24 1.30 4.04
C GLY A 331 -31.18 1.49 2.85
N SER A 332 -30.76 1.16 1.62
CA SER A 332 -31.62 1.09 0.44
C SER A 332 -32.33 -0.26 0.26
#